data_AF-A0A1Z3N8V5-F1
#
_entry.id   AF-A0A1Z3N8V5-F1
#
_cell.length_a   1.000
_cell.length_b   1.000
_cell.length_c   1.000
_cell.angle_alpha   90.00
_cell.angle_beta   90.00
_cell.angle_gamma   90.00
#
_symmetry.space_group_name_H-M   'P 1'
#
loop_
_entity.id
_entity.type
_entity.pdbx_description
1 polymer ?
#
loop_
_entity_poly.entity_id
_entity_poly.type
_entity_poly.pdbx_seq_one_letter_code
_entity_poly.pdbx_strand_id
1 'polypeptide(L)'
;MNLRFLNAQNVFLMDAMGALLSLTLTAGVLPFLSTWTGLQPNVLYFLATFPLLYCVFSFICYKLRSRKPWMLLTILFANALYILVSGAVMMTVQGITVWGYLFLLAEILVLLAVILIEWSVYRSFFGKTAVSAKASYKS
;
A
#
# COMPACT_ATOMS: atom_id res chain seq x y z
N MET A 1 -6.73 5.53 18.47
CA MET A 1 -6.27 4.17 18.12
C MET A 1 -4.87 3.97 18.71
N ASN A 2 -4.69 3.00 19.61
CA ASN A 2 -3.45 2.82 20.37
C ASN A 2 -2.40 2.11 19.48
N LEU A 3 -1.63 2.88 18.70
CA LEU A 3 -0.61 2.41 17.72
C LEU A 3 0.56 1.62 18.33
N ARG A 4 0.52 1.25 19.61
CA ARG A 4 1.59 0.59 20.35
C ARG A 4 1.83 -0.89 19.99
N PHE A 5 0.97 -1.51 19.18
CA PHE A 5 1.06 -2.95 18.85
C PHE A 5 1.61 -3.29 17.46
N LEU A 6 1.85 -2.30 16.59
CA LEU A 6 2.42 -2.54 15.26
C LEU A 6 3.96 -2.53 15.34
N ASN A 7 4.53 -3.72 15.55
CA ASN A 7 5.94 -3.96 15.27
C ASN A 7 6.14 -4.07 13.74
N ALA A 8 7.32 -3.75 13.21
CA ALA A 8 7.60 -3.76 11.76
C ALA A 8 7.19 -5.07 11.06
N GLN A 9 7.32 -6.22 11.72
CA GLN A 9 6.86 -7.49 11.15
C GLN A 9 5.35 -7.55 10.93
N ASN A 10 4.56 -7.01 11.86
CA ASN A 10 3.11 -7.02 11.74
C ASN A 10 2.65 -6.04 10.65
N VAL A 11 3.42 -4.98 10.40
CA VAL A 11 3.16 -4.03 9.30
C VAL A 11 3.33 -4.71 7.94
N PHE A 12 4.43 -5.42 7.70
CA PHE A 12 4.63 -6.12 6.43
C PHE A 12 3.58 -7.20 6.16
N LEU A 13 3.12 -7.91 7.20
CA LEU A 13 2.04 -8.87 7.03
C LEU A 13 0.70 -8.19 6.75
N MET A 14 0.40 -7.10 7.46
CA MET A 14 -0.83 -6.32 7.26
C MET A 14 -0.86 -5.71 5.86
N ASP A 15 0.25 -5.13 5.40
CA ASP A 15 0.39 -4.61 4.04
C ASP A 15 0.24 -5.74 3.01
N ALA A 16 0.92 -6.88 3.17
CA ALA A 16 0.78 -8.02 2.24
C ALA A 16 -0.67 -8.52 2.16
N MET A 17 -1.40 -8.58 3.27
CA MET A 17 -2.82 -8.96 3.28
C MET A 17 -3.71 -7.90 2.61
N GLY A 18 -3.45 -6.62 2.87
CA GLY A 18 -4.15 -5.51 2.21
C GLY A 18 -3.91 -5.50 0.71
N ALA A 19 -2.65 -5.69 0.29
CA ALA A 19 -2.25 -5.81 -1.10
C ALA A 19 -2.91 -6.99 -1.80
N LEU A 20 -3.01 -8.14 -1.14
CA LEU A 20 -3.71 -9.31 -1.66
C LEU A 20 -5.21 -9.02 -1.84
N LEU A 21 -5.83 -8.29 -0.90
CA LEU A 21 -7.22 -7.87 -1.03
C LEU A 21 -7.39 -6.91 -2.21
N SER A 22 -6.55 -5.87 -2.32
CA SER A 22 -6.53 -4.94 -3.46
C SER A 22 -6.36 -5.71 -4.77
N LEU A 23 -5.38 -6.62 -4.86
CA LEU A 23 -5.16 -7.46 -6.04
C LEU A 23 -6.40 -8.28 -6.39
N THR A 24 -7.03 -8.90 -5.39
CA THR A 24 -8.22 -9.75 -5.59
C THR A 24 -9.39 -8.91 -6.09
N LEU A 25 -9.59 -7.72 -5.54
CA LEU A 25 -10.66 -6.82 -5.99
C LEU A 25 -10.35 -6.29 -7.40
N THR A 26 -9.17 -5.74 -7.62
CA THR A 26 -8.81 -5.07 -8.89
C THR A 26 -8.63 -6.04 -10.06
N ALA A 27 -7.97 -7.18 -9.88
CA ALA A 27 -7.78 -8.17 -10.96
C ALA A 27 -8.83 -9.29 -10.95
N GLY A 28 -9.41 -9.60 -9.79
CA GLY A 28 -10.34 -10.71 -9.65
C GLY A 28 -11.80 -10.30 -9.79
N VAL A 29 -12.24 -9.23 -9.12
CA VAL A 29 -13.68 -8.90 -9.02
C VAL A 29 -14.10 -7.82 -10.04
N LEU A 30 -13.42 -6.68 -10.04
CA LEU A 30 -13.78 -5.51 -10.86
C LEU A 30 -13.80 -5.79 -12.37
N PRO A 31 -12.93 -6.64 -12.96
CA PRO A 31 -12.96 -6.92 -14.40
C PRO A 31 -14.27 -7.57 -14.85
N PHE A 32 -14.87 -8.44 -14.02
CA PHE A 32 -16.18 -9.03 -14.30
C PHE A 32 -17.34 -8.03 -14.15
N LEU A 33 -17.10 -6.95 -13.40
CA LEU A 33 -18.02 -5.83 -13.24
C LEU A 33 -17.67 -4.64 -14.16
N SER A 34 -16.87 -4.86 -15.20
CA SER A 34 -16.41 -3.80 -16.12
C SER A 34 -17.56 -3.07 -16.80
N THR A 35 -18.65 -3.78 -17.16
CA THR A 35 -19.86 -3.16 -17.74
C THR A 35 -20.59 -2.25 -16.76
N TRP A 36 -20.51 -2.53 -15.46
CA TRP A 36 -21.14 -1.71 -14.41
C TRP A 36 -20.27 -0.53 -13.98
N THR A 37 -18.95 -0.73 -13.94
CA THR A 37 -17.97 0.28 -13.49
C THR A 37 -17.49 1.20 -14.61
N GLY A 38 -17.64 0.78 -15.87
CA GLY A 38 -17.09 1.49 -17.03
C GLY A 38 -15.58 1.38 -17.15
N LEU A 39 -14.92 0.63 -16.27
CA LEU A 39 -13.48 0.38 -16.31
C LEU A 39 -13.18 -0.84 -17.17
N GLN A 40 -12.41 -0.63 -18.23
CA GLN A 40 -12.00 -1.73 -19.10
C GLN A 40 -11.07 -2.70 -18.33
N PRO A 41 -11.21 -4.03 -18.53
CA PRO A 41 -10.37 -5.03 -17.85
C PRO A 41 -8.86 -4.82 -18.01
N ASN A 42 -8.40 -4.33 -19.15
CA ASN A 42 -6.98 -4.01 -19.39
C ASN A 42 -6.45 -2.92 -18.43
N VAL A 43 -7.22 -1.88 -18.15
CA VAL A 43 -6.86 -0.81 -17.19
C VAL A 43 -6.78 -1.40 -15.78
N LEU A 44 -7.72 -2.28 -15.42
CA LEU A 44 -7.75 -2.94 -14.12
C LEU A 44 -6.58 -3.91 -13.93
N TYR A 45 -6.25 -4.73 -14.94
CA TYR A 45 -5.08 -5.60 -14.89
C TYR A 45 -3.78 -4.81 -14.83
N PHE A 46 -3.69 -3.67 -15.51
CA PHE A 46 -2.56 -2.76 -15.39
C PHE A 46 -2.44 -2.21 -13.96
N LEU A 47 -3.54 -1.68 -13.39
CA LEU A 47 -3.57 -1.21 -12.00
C LEU A 47 -3.21 -2.32 -11.01
N ALA A 48 -3.64 -3.56 -11.26
CA ALA A 48 -3.36 -4.70 -10.41
C ALA A 48 -1.88 -5.15 -10.40
N THR A 49 -1.06 -4.70 -11.35
CA THR A 49 0.39 -4.97 -11.31
C THR A 49 1.05 -4.38 -10.07
N PHE A 50 0.58 -3.23 -9.61
CA PHE A 50 1.08 -2.57 -8.39
C PHE A 50 0.83 -3.43 -7.14
N PRO A 51 -0.43 -3.76 -6.76
CA PRO A 51 -0.73 -4.63 -5.61
C PRO A 51 -0.08 -6.00 -5.69
N LEU A 52 0.09 -6.56 -6.88
CA LEU A 52 0.86 -7.79 -7.03
C LEU A 52 2.32 -7.61 -6.57
N LEU A 53 2.99 -6.56 -7.05
CA LEU A 53 4.40 -6.30 -6.73
C LEU A 53 4.61 -6.04 -5.23
N TYR A 54 3.81 -5.16 -4.62
CA TYR A 54 3.98 -4.87 -3.20
C TYR A 54 3.46 -5.99 -2.30
N CYS A 55 2.45 -6.78 -2.71
CA CYS A 55 2.07 -8.01 -1.99
C CYS A 55 3.26 -8.99 -1.89
N VAL A 56 3.93 -9.26 -3.02
CA VAL A 56 5.09 -10.17 -3.05
C VAL A 56 6.24 -9.60 -2.22
N PHE A 57 6.56 -8.32 -2.41
CA PHE A 57 7.64 -7.66 -1.69
C PHE A 57 7.41 -7.68 -0.17
N SER A 58 6.21 -7.32 0.29
CA SER A 58 5.85 -7.29 1.71
C SER A 58 5.83 -8.69 2.31
N PHE A 59 5.35 -9.70 1.58
CA PHE A 59 5.41 -11.10 2.03
C PHE A 59 6.86 -11.61 2.18
N ILE A 60 7.75 -11.26 1.25
CA ILE A 60 9.19 -11.59 1.35
C ILE A 60 9.80 -10.89 2.57
N CYS A 61 9.55 -9.60 2.77
CA CYS A 61 10.05 -8.86 3.93
C CYS A 61 9.58 -9.49 5.26
N TYR A 62 8.31 -9.89 5.32
CA TYR A 62 7.75 -10.59 6.46
C TYR A 62 8.46 -11.93 6.73
N LYS A 63 8.65 -12.76 5.70
CA LYS A 63 9.33 -14.07 5.80
C LYS A 63 10.79 -13.94 6.23
N LEU A 64 11.52 -12.97 5.68
CA LEU A 64 12.91 -12.70 6.04
C LEU A 64 13.07 -12.09 7.44
N ARG A 65 11.97 -11.72 8.11
CA ARG A 65 11.96 -10.99 9.39
C ARG A 65 12.82 -9.73 9.36
N SER A 66 13.07 -9.18 8.18
CA SER A 66 13.95 -8.03 7.99
C SER A 66 13.18 -6.76 8.32
N ARG A 67 13.78 -5.89 9.15
CA ARG A 67 13.15 -4.67 9.67
C ARG A 67 13.93 -3.43 9.28
N LYS A 68 14.53 -3.45 8.10
CA LYS A 68 15.35 -2.33 7.64
C LYS A 68 14.44 -1.14 7.28
N PRO A 69 14.76 0.08 7.70
CA PRO A 69 13.90 1.24 7.47
C PRO A 69 13.63 1.52 5.99
N TRP A 70 14.58 1.19 5.10
CA TRP A 70 14.39 1.34 3.66
C TRP A 70 13.27 0.46 3.09
N MET A 71 12.96 -0.69 3.71
CA MET A 71 11.88 -1.58 3.25
C MET A 71 10.52 -0.93 3.45
N LEU A 72 10.32 -0.21 4.56
CA LEU A 72 9.09 0.57 4.80
C LEU A 72 8.99 1.76 3.84
N LEU A 73 10.11 2.42 3.53
CA LEU A 73 10.12 3.49 2.52
C LEU A 73 9.71 2.97 1.14
N THR A 74 10.20 1.78 0.73
CA THR A 74 9.84 1.18 -0.55
C THR A 74 8.34 1.01 -0.68
N ILE A 75 7.67 0.48 0.34
CA ILE A 75 6.21 0.27 0.31
C ILE A 75 5.47 1.61 0.33
N LEU A 76 5.90 2.55 1.17
CA LEU A 76 5.30 3.89 1.22
C LEU A 76 5.37 4.61 -0.13
N PHE A 77 6.51 4.55 -0.82
CA PHE A 77 6.66 5.10 -2.16
C PHE A 77 5.84 4.34 -3.21
N ALA A 78 5.74 3.01 -3.10
CA ALA A 78 4.93 2.20 -4.00
C ALA A 78 3.43 2.53 -3.86
N ASN A 79 2.92 2.63 -2.63
CA ASN A 79 1.53 3.02 -2.35
C ASN A 79 1.25 4.46 -2.83
N ALA A 80 2.18 5.39 -2.61
CA ALA A 80 2.05 6.77 -3.11
C ALA A 80 2.01 6.82 -4.65
N LEU A 81 2.90 6.07 -5.32
CA LEU A 81 2.88 5.94 -6.77
C LEU A 81 1.56 5.34 -7.27
N TYR A 82 1.04 4.32 -6.59
CA TYR A 82 -0.21 3.68 -6.99
C TYR A 82 -1.41 4.63 -6.86
N ILE A 83 -1.44 5.48 -5.81
CA ILE A 83 -2.44 6.55 -5.69
C ILE A 83 -2.35 7.52 -6.87
N LEU A 84 -1.14 7.94 -7.27
CA LEU A 84 -0.96 8.87 -8.39
C LEU A 84 -1.43 8.24 -9.71
N VAL A 85 -1.10 6.97 -9.95
CA VAL A 85 -1.53 6.23 -11.15
C VAL A 85 -3.05 6.05 -11.16
N SER A 86 -3.64 5.68 -10.03
CA SER A 86 -5.10 5.54 -9.90
C SER A 86 -5.82 6.87 -10.13
N GLY A 87 -5.29 7.97 -9.59
CA GLY A 87 -5.80 9.32 -9.84
C GLY A 87 -5.66 9.74 -11.31
N ALA A 88 -4.56 9.39 -11.97
CA ALA A 88 -4.40 9.63 -13.40
C ALA A 88 -5.42 8.83 -14.23
N VAL A 89 -5.71 7.58 -13.87
CA VAL A 89 -6.77 6.77 -14.51
C VAL A 89 -8.13 7.45 -14.38
N MET A 90 -8.47 7.97 -13.19
CA MET A 90 -9.72 8.72 -12.97
C MET A 90 -9.85 9.94 -13.88
N MET A 91 -8.75 10.62 -14.22
CA MET A 91 -8.78 11.82 -15.04
C MET A 91 -8.71 11.56 -16.55
N THR A 92 -8.09 10.45 -16.96
CA THR A 92 -7.73 10.20 -18.38
C THR A 92 -8.62 9.17 -19.06
N VAL A 93 -9.16 8.21 -18.31
CA VAL A 93 -10.04 7.17 -18.87
C VAL A 93 -11.47 7.70 -18.96
N GLN A 94 -11.99 7.73 -20.17
CA GLN A 94 -13.36 8.15 -20.43
C GLN A 94 -14.36 7.00 -20.21
N GLY A 95 -15.59 7.33 -19.84
CA GLY A 95 -16.66 6.34 -19.69
C GLY A 95 -16.70 5.60 -18.35
N ILE A 96 -15.85 5.98 -17.38
CA ILE A 96 -15.94 5.50 -16.00
C ILE A 96 -17.31 5.92 -15.42
N THR A 97 -18.04 4.96 -14.85
CA THR A 97 -19.33 5.23 -14.20
C THR A 97 -19.11 5.76 -12.77
N VAL A 98 -20.16 6.29 -12.15
CA VAL A 98 -20.11 6.70 -10.73
C VAL A 98 -19.59 5.57 -9.83
N TRP A 99 -19.99 4.32 -10.11
CA TRP A 99 -19.50 3.16 -9.37
C TRP A 99 -18.00 2.93 -9.55
N GLY A 100 -17.49 3.05 -10.78
CA GLY A 100 -16.05 2.95 -11.05
C GLY A 100 -15.24 4.01 -10.30
N TYR A 101 -15.71 5.26 -10.28
CA TYR A 101 -15.09 6.33 -9.50
C TYR A 101 -15.10 6.05 -8.00
N LEU A 102 -16.22 5.55 -7.46
CA LEU A 102 -16.32 5.20 -6.04
C LEU A 102 -15.34 4.10 -5.65
N PHE A 103 -15.17 3.07 -6.49
CA PHE A 103 -14.18 2.02 -6.25
C PHE A 103 -12.74 2.56 -6.25
N LEU A 104 -12.37 3.34 -7.27
CA LEU A 104 -11.03 3.93 -7.33
C LEU A 104 -10.77 4.90 -6.17
N LEU A 105 -11.78 5.71 -5.80
CA LEU A 105 -11.67 6.62 -4.67
C LEU A 105 -11.54 5.87 -3.33
N ALA A 106 -12.30 4.80 -3.14
CA ALA A 106 -12.19 3.96 -1.95
C ALA A 106 -10.80 3.31 -1.85
N GLU A 107 -10.26 2.80 -2.96
CA GLU A 107 -8.89 2.26 -3.03
C GLU A 107 -7.86 3.33 -2.62
N ILE A 108 -7.96 4.54 -3.17
CA ILE A 108 -7.07 5.66 -2.82
C ILE A 108 -7.15 6.00 -1.33
N LEU A 109 -8.35 6.05 -0.74
CA LEU A 109 -8.52 6.34 0.69
C LEU A 109 -7.90 5.26 1.57
N VAL A 110 -8.04 3.99 1.19
CA VAL A 110 -7.39 2.86 1.89
C VAL A 110 -5.88 2.99 1.82
N LEU A 111 -5.31 3.26 0.64
CA LEU A 111 -3.86 3.42 0.46
C LEU A 111 -3.32 4.63 1.24
N LEU A 112 -4.06 5.74 1.29
CA LEU A 112 -3.69 6.89 2.12
C LEU A 112 -3.63 6.51 3.60
N ALA A 113 -4.61 5.75 4.10
CA ALA A 113 -4.61 5.26 5.47
C ALA A 113 -3.41 4.35 5.75
N VAL A 114 -3.07 3.45 4.82
CA VAL A 114 -1.88 2.58 4.91
C VAL A 114 -0.61 3.42 4.99
N ILE A 115 -0.41 4.38 4.08
CA ILE A 115 0.76 5.28 4.08
C ILE A 115 0.92 6.00 5.42
N LEU A 116 -0.18 6.50 6.01
CA LEU A 116 -0.14 7.17 7.31
C LEU A 116 0.30 6.23 8.44
N ILE A 117 -0.17 4.97 8.42
CA ILE A 117 0.23 3.95 9.39
C ILE A 117 1.71 3.60 9.21
N GLU A 118 2.16 3.35 7.98
CA GLU A 118 3.55 3.02 7.67
C GLU A 118 4.51 4.14 8.03
N TRP A 119 4.14 5.40 7.73
CA TRP A 119 4.91 6.58 8.11
C TRP A 119 5.06 6.72 9.62
N SER A 120 4.00 6.45 10.37
CA SER A 120 4.01 6.46 11.84
C SER A 120 4.98 5.42 12.40
N VAL A 121 5.01 4.23 11.82
CA VAL A 121 5.94 3.15 12.19
C VAL A 121 7.37 3.50 11.80
N TYR A 122 7.58 4.05 10.61
CA TYR A 122 8.88 4.50 10.13
C TYR A 122 9.49 5.56 11.06
N ARG A 123 8.73 6.60 11.43
CA ARG A 123 9.19 7.63 12.39
C ARG A 123 9.57 7.02 13.75
N SER A 124 8.84 6.01 14.19
CA SER A 124 9.13 5.30 15.44
C SER A 124 10.44 4.50 15.39
N PHE A 125 10.86 4.03 14.22
CA PHE A 125 12.17 3.42 14.00
C PHE A 125 13.31 4.44 14.16
N PHE A 126 13.17 5.64 13.56
CA PHE A 126 14.18 6.70 13.64
C PHE A 126 14.35 7.28 15.04
N GLY A 127 13.25 7.42 15.80
CA GLY A 127 13.31 7.85 17.19
C GLY A 127 14.15 6.92 18.07
N LYS A 128 14.07 5.60 17.83
CA LYS A 128 14.84 4.60 18.59
C LYS A 128 16.33 4.60 18.23
N THR A 129 16.67 4.75 16.95
CA THR A 129 18.09 4.81 16.52
C THR A 129 18.80 6.06 17.06
N ALA A 130 18.11 7.20 17.15
CA ALA A 130 18.68 8.43 17.72
C ALA A 130 18.98 8.31 19.23
N VAL A 131 18.12 7.62 19.99
CA VAL A 131 18.33 7.34 21.42
C VAL A 131 19.48 6.35 21.64
N SER A 132 19.55 5.28 20.84
CA SER A 132 20.63 4.28 20.92
C SER A 132 22.00 4.88 20.58
N ALA A 133 22.07 5.76 19.57
CA ALA A 133 23.31 6.45 19.20
C ALA A 133 23.82 7.38 20.32
N LYS A 134 22.90 8.07 21.03
CA LYS A 134 23.25 8.89 22.20
C LYS A 134 23.75 8.08 23.40
N ALA A 135 23.29 6.84 23.56
CA ALA A 135 23.72 5.97 24.66
C ALA A 135 25.15 5.44 24.46
N SER A 136 25.52 5.03 23.23
CA SER A 136 26.88 4.57 22.90
C SER A 136 27.94 5.67 22.91
N TYR A 137 27.57 6.94 22.77
CA TYR A 137 28.51 8.06 22.90
C TYR A 137 28.84 8.39 24.37
N LYS A 138 28.02 7.90 25.32
CA LYS A 138 28.17 8.17 26.76
C LYS A 138 28.88 7.05 27.54
N SER A 139 29.34 6.00 26.86
CA SER A 139 30.17 4.90 27.41
C SER A 139 31.60 5.02 26.92
#